data_AF-A0A4Y2F6R1-F1
#
_entry.id   AF-A0A4Y2F6R1-F1
#
_cell.length_a   1.000
_cell.length_b   1.000
_cell.length_c   1.000
_cell.angle_alpha   90.00
_cell.angle_beta   90.00
_cell.angle_gamma   90.00
#
_symmetry.space_group_name_H-M   'P 1'
#
loop_
_entity.id
_entity.type
_entity.pdbx_description
1 polymer ?
#
loop_
_entity_poly.entity_id
_entity_poly.type
_entity_poly.pdbx_seq_one_letter_code
_entity_poly.pdbx_strand_id
1 'polypeptide(L)'
;MGKKKSGSFSGQRIDPTSSKRHNYPTYILIHRISSDNETFHNVSPFLVEKGITSSVGEVKSTKKLRSGDLLVEVESPKQAKQIAKLNSLSTIPVTVNPHATLNSSKGVISCGELPHESVEKITEELSSQGVTHVRRITIRKVVSS
;
A
#
# COMPACT_ATOMS: atom_id res chain seq x y z
N MET A 1 -10.17 -34.36 -18.97
CA MET A 1 -10.77 -33.37 -18.05
C MET A 1 -10.27 -33.63 -16.64
N GLY A 2 -9.19 -32.96 -16.22
CA GLY A 2 -8.61 -33.14 -14.88
C GLY A 2 -9.26 -32.21 -13.87
N LYS A 3 -9.79 -32.75 -12.76
CA LYS A 3 -10.36 -31.96 -11.67
C LYS A 3 -9.26 -31.19 -10.92
N LYS A 4 -9.36 -29.86 -10.89
CA LYS A 4 -8.52 -28.99 -10.05
C LYS A 4 -8.90 -29.19 -8.58
N LYS A 5 -7.91 -29.49 -7.72
CA LYS A 5 -8.07 -29.57 -6.27
C LYS A 5 -8.26 -28.16 -5.69
N SER A 6 -9.32 -27.94 -4.92
CA SER A 6 -9.46 -26.77 -4.05
C SER A 6 -8.54 -26.92 -2.84
N GLY A 7 -7.72 -25.92 -2.55
CA GLY A 7 -6.89 -25.88 -1.34
C GLY A 7 -7.74 -25.81 -0.07
N SER A 8 -7.15 -26.19 1.08
CA SER A 8 -7.82 -26.44 2.37
C SER A 8 -8.51 -25.22 3.01
N PHE A 9 -8.28 -24.01 2.52
CA PHE A 9 -8.81 -22.78 3.11
C PHE A 9 -9.85 -22.13 2.20
N SER A 10 -11.05 -22.73 2.11
CA SER A 10 -12.17 -22.16 1.33
C SER A 10 -12.98 -21.13 2.13
N GLY A 11 -12.33 -20.05 2.55
CA GLY A 11 -13.00 -18.83 2.98
C GLY A 11 -13.04 -17.83 1.82
N GLN A 12 -14.20 -17.68 1.18
CA GLN A 12 -14.53 -16.74 0.08
C GLN A 12 -13.51 -16.63 -1.07
N ARG A 13 -13.97 -16.90 -2.31
CA ARG A 13 -13.18 -16.63 -3.51
C ARG A 13 -12.87 -15.13 -3.56
N ILE A 14 -11.60 -14.78 -3.42
CA ILE A 14 -11.08 -13.53 -3.95
C ILE A 14 -11.20 -13.69 -5.47
N ASP A 15 -12.12 -12.97 -6.09
CA ASP A 15 -12.19 -12.92 -7.55
C ASP A 15 -10.82 -12.46 -8.08
N PRO A 16 -10.14 -13.26 -8.92
CA PRO A 16 -8.80 -12.92 -9.41
C PRO A 16 -8.78 -11.73 -10.39
N THR A 17 -9.92 -11.09 -10.64
CA THR A 17 -10.13 -10.10 -11.71
C THR A 17 -9.89 -8.64 -11.31
N SER A 18 -9.50 -8.29 -10.08
CA SER A 18 -9.36 -6.85 -9.73
C SER A 18 -8.01 -6.40 -9.19
N SER A 19 -7.21 -7.22 -8.50
CA SER A 19 -5.91 -6.77 -8.03
C SER A 19 -4.81 -7.24 -8.99
N LYS A 20 -4.43 -6.40 -9.96
CA LYS A 20 -3.09 -6.49 -10.54
C LYS A 20 -2.13 -6.40 -9.35
N ARG A 21 -1.51 -7.52 -8.94
CA ARG A 21 -0.51 -7.49 -7.88
C ARG A 21 0.70 -6.77 -8.46
N HIS A 22 0.77 -5.47 -8.19
CA HIS A 22 1.94 -4.68 -8.55
C HIS A 22 3.06 -5.11 -7.61
N ASN A 23 4.16 -5.64 -8.16
CA ASN A 23 5.35 -6.02 -7.38
C ASN A 23 6.19 -4.78 -6.98
N TYR A 24 5.53 -3.63 -6.84
CA TYR A 24 6.12 -2.32 -6.56
C TYR A 24 5.06 -1.44 -5.89
N PRO A 25 5.46 -0.48 -5.04
CA PRO A 25 4.53 0.44 -4.42
C PRO A 25 3.90 1.35 -5.47
N THR A 26 2.56 1.36 -5.54
CA THR A 26 1.78 2.20 -6.45
C THR A 26 1.41 3.53 -5.82
N TYR A 27 1.18 3.55 -4.50
CA TYR A 27 0.83 4.75 -3.76
C TYR A 27 2.03 5.28 -2.99
N ILE A 28 2.41 6.51 -3.28
CA ILE A 28 3.66 7.08 -2.78
C ILE A 28 3.35 8.43 -2.15
N LEU A 29 3.89 8.65 -0.95
CA LEU A 29 3.79 9.90 -0.21
C LEU A 29 5.05 10.73 -0.44
N ILE A 30 4.85 12.01 -0.75
CA ILE A 30 5.90 13.01 -0.83
C ILE A 30 5.67 13.99 0.32
N HIS A 31 6.64 14.00 1.23
CA HIS A 31 6.69 14.90 2.37
C HIS A 31 7.61 16.08 2.03
N ARG A 32 7.14 17.29 2.33
CA ARG A 32 7.98 18.48 2.21
C ARG A 32 8.96 18.54 3.38
N ILE A 33 10.24 18.74 3.09
CA ILE A 33 11.23 19.06 4.12
C ILE A 33 11.25 20.59 4.23
N SER A 34 10.98 21.12 5.42
CA SER A 34 11.05 22.56 5.67
C SER A 34 11.41 22.81 7.13
N SER A 35 12.18 23.86 7.39
CA SER A 35 12.48 24.38 8.73
C SER A 35 11.25 24.98 9.42
N ASP A 36 10.32 25.52 8.63
CA ASP A 36 9.18 26.30 9.12
C ASP A 36 7.85 25.51 9.06
N ASN A 37 7.92 24.17 9.02
CA ASN A 37 6.77 23.27 8.87
C ASN A 37 5.87 23.60 7.66
N GLU A 38 6.46 24.15 6.60
CA GLU A 38 5.71 24.45 5.38
C GLU A 38 5.24 23.16 4.69
N THR A 39 4.04 23.22 4.09
CA THR A 39 3.41 22.08 3.41
C THR A 39 3.17 22.39 1.92
N PHE A 40 2.56 21.44 1.20
CA PHE A 40 2.13 21.65 -0.18
C PHE A 40 0.79 22.40 -0.29
N HIS A 41 0.15 22.79 0.81
CA HIS A 41 -1.11 23.56 0.77
C HIS A 41 -0.93 24.89 0.04
N ASN A 42 0.16 25.61 0.35
CA ASN A 42 0.47 26.92 -0.25
C ASN A 42 1.16 26.82 -1.62
N VAL A 43 1.49 25.62 -2.07
CA VAL A 43 2.16 25.41 -3.36
C VAL A 43 1.11 25.35 -4.46
N SER A 44 1.31 26.07 -5.57
CA SER A 44 0.37 26.04 -6.69
C SER A 44 0.15 24.61 -7.21
N PRO A 45 -1.10 24.16 -7.42
CA PRO A 45 -1.38 22.83 -7.98
C PRO A 45 -0.74 22.62 -9.35
N PHE A 46 -0.65 23.67 -10.17
CA PHE A 46 0.04 23.63 -11.47
C PHE A 46 1.55 23.41 -11.32
N LEU A 47 2.16 23.99 -10.29
CA LEU A 47 3.59 23.79 -10.01
C LEU A 47 3.84 22.36 -9.54
N VAL A 48 2.95 21.83 -8.70
CA VAL A 48 3.00 20.43 -8.26
C VAL A 48 2.90 19.49 -9.47
N GLU A 49 1.89 19.66 -10.30
CA GLU A 49 1.66 18.83 -11.48
C GLU A 49 2.85 18.91 -12.45
N LYS A 50 3.31 20.12 -12.78
CA LYS A 50 4.48 20.31 -13.64
C LYS A 50 5.74 19.69 -13.04
N GLY A 51 5.94 19.81 -11.72
CA GLY A 51 7.07 19.21 -11.02
C GLY A 51 7.07 17.69 -11.13
N ILE A 52 5.92 17.05 -10.87
CA ILE A 52 5.77 15.60 -10.97
C ILE A 52 5.96 15.13 -12.42
N THR A 53 5.29 15.77 -13.38
CA THR A 53 5.39 15.42 -14.80
C THR A 53 6.81 15.61 -15.34
N SER A 54 7.53 16.64 -14.89
CA SER A 54 8.92 16.87 -15.29
C SER A 54 9.88 15.84 -14.66
N SER A 55 9.61 15.40 -13.44
CA SER A 55 10.49 14.50 -12.70
C SER A 55 10.24 13.03 -12.99
N VAL A 56 9.00 12.60 -13.26
CA VAL A 56 8.60 11.18 -13.35
C VAL A 56 7.75 10.88 -14.61
N GLY A 57 7.26 11.92 -15.30
CA GLY A 57 6.30 11.80 -16.39
C GLY A 57 4.85 11.83 -15.91
N GLU A 58 3.92 11.56 -16.82
CA GLU A 58 2.50 11.51 -16.51
C GLU A 58 2.19 10.35 -15.54
N VAL A 59 1.66 10.68 -14.38
CA VAL A 59 1.29 9.72 -13.32
C VAL A 59 -0.23 9.54 -13.30
N LYS A 60 -0.71 8.43 -12.75
CA LYS A 60 -2.14 8.10 -12.75
C LYS A 60 -2.97 9.09 -11.93
N SER A 61 -2.44 9.53 -10.79
CA SER A 61 -3.09 10.55 -9.98
C SER A 61 -2.10 11.27 -9.08
N THR A 62 -2.35 12.56 -8.83
CA THR A 62 -1.68 13.34 -7.80
C THR A 62 -2.72 14.04 -6.95
N LYS A 63 -2.64 13.88 -5.63
CA LYS A 63 -3.61 14.43 -4.68
C LYS A 63 -2.92 15.06 -3.48
N LYS A 64 -3.34 16.26 -3.10
CA LYS A 64 -2.96 16.87 -1.82
C LYS A 64 -3.76 16.23 -0.69
N LEU A 65 -3.08 15.78 0.35
CA LEU A 65 -3.70 15.23 1.55
C LEU A 65 -4.00 16.33 2.57
N ARG A 66 -4.92 16.05 3.49
CA ARG A 66 -5.23 16.95 4.61
C ARG A 66 -3.99 17.22 5.49
N SER A 67 -3.06 16.26 5.57
CA SER A 67 -1.78 16.42 6.26
C SER A 67 -0.89 17.52 5.65
N GLY A 68 -1.15 17.92 4.41
CA GLY A 68 -0.28 18.84 3.66
C GLY A 68 0.76 18.15 2.79
N ASP A 69 0.78 16.81 2.79
CA ASP A 69 1.61 15.99 1.92
C ASP A 69 0.97 15.77 0.54
N LEU A 70 1.77 15.27 -0.41
CA LEU A 70 1.27 14.83 -1.71
C LEU A 70 1.20 13.29 -1.75
N LEU A 71 0.06 12.78 -2.18
CA LEU A 71 -0.13 11.40 -2.58
C LEU A 71 -0.02 11.30 -4.09
N VAL A 72 0.87 10.44 -4.57
CA VAL A 72 1.06 10.15 -5.99
C VAL A 72 0.76 8.68 -6.25
N GLU A 73 -0.10 8.42 -7.22
CA GLU A 73 -0.37 7.09 -7.74
C GLU A 73 0.40 6.90 -9.06
N VAL A 74 1.36 5.98 -9.07
CA VAL A 74 2.16 5.66 -10.26
C VAL A 74 1.56 4.50 -11.05
N GLU A 75 1.74 4.52 -12.37
CA GLU A 75 1.21 3.48 -13.27
C GLU A 75 2.27 2.43 -13.65
N SER A 76 3.56 2.80 -13.57
CA SER A 76 4.67 1.96 -14.03
C SER A 76 5.70 1.68 -12.93
N PRO A 77 6.32 0.48 -12.91
CA PRO A 77 7.43 0.18 -12.01
C PRO A 77 8.64 1.10 -12.25
N LYS A 78 8.82 1.61 -13.47
CA LYS A 78 9.89 2.56 -13.78
C LYS A 78 9.67 3.87 -13.03
N GLN A 79 8.43 4.36 -13.04
CA GLN A 79 8.02 5.57 -12.31
C GLN A 79 8.18 5.39 -10.81
N ALA A 80 7.74 4.25 -10.26
CA ALA A 80 7.89 3.93 -8.83
C ALA A 80 9.37 4.00 -8.37
N LYS A 81 10.30 3.48 -9.18
CA LYS A 81 11.74 3.54 -8.88
C LYS A 81 12.32 4.96 -9.02
N GLN A 82 11.79 5.75 -9.95
CA GLN A 82 12.26 7.10 -10.22
C GLN A 82 11.81 8.08 -9.13
N ILE A 83 10.53 8.04 -8.76
CA ILE A 83 9.98 8.89 -7.71
C ILE A 83 10.54 8.53 -6.32
N ALA A 84 10.87 7.26 -6.06
CA ALA A 84 11.51 6.86 -4.81
C ALA A 84 12.91 7.47 -4.60
N LYS A 85 13.56 7.94 -5.67
CA LYS A 85 14.87 8.61 -5.62
C LYS A 85 14.76 10.14 -5.63
N LEU A 86 13.54 10.66 -5.63
CA LEU A 86 13.28 12.09 -5.76
C LEU A 86 13.56 12.77 -4.42
N ASN A 87 14.55 13.65 -4.40
CA ASN A 87 14.95 14.40 -3.20
C ASN A 87 14.46 15.87 -3.22
N SER A 88 14.03 16.34 -4.40
CA SER A 88 13.46 17.68 -4.57
C SER A 88 12.39 17.67 -5.65
N LEU A 89 11.31 18.41 -5.41
CA LEU A 89 10.26 18.68 -6.37
C LEU A 89 10.42 20.14 -6.83
N SER A 90 10.95 20.33 -8.05
CA SER A 90 11.40 21.65 -8.51
C SER A 90 12.46 22.21 -7.55
N THR A 91 12.18 23.30 -6.83
CA THR A 91 13.10 23.91 -5.84
C THR A 91 12.85 23.44 -4.41
N ILE A 92 11.76 22.69 -4.17
CA ILE A 92 11.33 22.31 -2.83
C ILE A 92 12.00 20.99 -2.44
N PRO A 93 12.76 20.91 -1.34
CA PRO A 93 13.32 19.65 -0.86
C PRO A 93 12.21 18.76 -0.30
N VAL A 94 12.27 17.46 -0.61
CA VAL A 94 11.23 16.49 -0.25
C VAL A 94 11.81 15.16 0.19
N THR A 95 11.03 14.41 0.96
CA THR A 95 11.28 12.99 1.26
C THR A 95 10.15 12.16 0.68
N VAL A 96 10.48 11.02 0.10
CA VAL A 96 9.51 10.14 -0.54
C VAL A 96 9.44 8.81 0.18
N ASN A 97 8.23 8.39 0.57
CA ASN A 97 7.98 7.13 1.25
C ASN A 97 6.79 6.38 0.63
N PRO A 98 6.82 5.05 0.55
CA PRO A 98 5.63 4.27 0.19
C PRO A 98 4.48 4.51 1.18
N HIS A 99 3.25 4.63 0.69
CA HIS A 99 2.09 4.77 1.56
C HIS A 99 1.84 3.46 2.34
N ALA A 100 1.76 3.53 3.68
CA ALA A 100 1.69 2.33 4.53
C ALA A 100 0.46 1.44 4.28
N THR A 101 -0.73 2.05 4.14
CA THR A 101 -1.98 1.29 4.02
C THR A 101 -2.45 1.10 2.58
N LEU A 102 -2.38 2.10 1.70
CA LEU A 102 -2.88 1.98 0.33
C LEU A 102 -2.12 0.95 -0.54
N ASN A 103 -0.89 0.60 -0.18
CA ASN A 103 -0.14 -0.48 -0.84
C ASN A 103 -0.37 -1.87 -0.22
N SER A 104 -1.21 -1.96 0.81
CA SER A 104 -1.52 -3.22 1.47
C SER A 104 -3.04 -3.43 1.58
N SER A 105 -3.45 -4.69 1.65
CA SER A 105 -4.82 -5.05 1.99
C SER A 105 -4.83 -5.85 3.28
N LYS A 106 -5.93 -5.77 4.02
CA LYS A 106 -6.15 -6.55 5.23
C LYS A 106 -7.35 -7.46 5.00
N GLY A 107 -7.19 -8.74 5.31
CA GLY A 107 -8.25 -9.75 5.28
C GLY A 107 -8.40 -10.42 6.63
N VAL A 108 -9.58 -10.97 6.90
CA VAL A 108 -9.85 -11.80 8.08
C VAL A 108 -10.26 -13.18 7.60
N ILE A 109 -9.64 -14.22 8.18
CA ILE A 109 -9.92 -15.62 7.86
C ILE A 109 -10.23 -16.34 9.18
N SER A 110 -11.32 -17.10 9.19
CA SER A 110 -11.64 -18.02 10.28
C SER A 110 -11.09 -19.40 9.94
N CYS A 111 -10.25 -19.95 10.82
CA CYS A 111 -9.63 -21.26 10.61
C CYS A 111 -9.56 -22.05 11.94
N GLY A 112 -10.13 -23.26 11.96
CA GLY A 112 -10.12 -24.15 13.13
C GLY A 112 -8.86 -24.99 13.28
N GLU A 113 -8.00 -25.03 12.26
CA GLU A 113 -6.79 -25.88 12.23
C GLU A 113 -5.51 -25.14 12.68
N LEU A 114 -5.55 -23.80 12.72
CA LEU A 114 -4.42 -22.97 13.14
C LEU A 114 -4.47 -22.40 14.59
N PRO A 115 -5.24 -22.93 15.57
CA PRO A 115 -5.33 -22.32 16.91
C PRO A 115 -4.05 -22.52 17.74
N HIS A 116 -3.27 -23.57 17.48
CA HIS A 116 -2.04 -23.87 18.22
C HIS A 116 -0.77 -23.38 17.53
N GLU A 117 -0.85 -23.03 16.26
CA GLU A 117 0.29 -22.48 15.51
C GLU A 117 0.64 -21.07 15.99
N SER A 118 1.93 -20.74 15.99
CA SER A 118 2.41 -19.41 16.34
C SER A 118 2.19 -18.41 15.20
N VAL A 119 2.08 -17.13 15.52
CA VAL A 119 1.82 -16.08 14.52
C VAL A 119 3.01 -15.96 13.56
N GLU A 120 4.21 -16.19 14.06
CA GLU A 120 5.48 -16.17 13.32
C GLU A 120 5.48 -17.27 12.26
N LYS A 121 5.19 -18.52 12.65
CA LYS A 121 5.15 -19.67 11.72
C LYS A 121 4.06 -19.51 10.66
N ILE A 122 2.89 -19.00 11.03
CA ILE A 122 1.83 -18.70 10.05
C ILE A 122 2.29 -17.62 9.06
N THR A 123 2.99 -16.58 9.54
CA THR A 123 3.50 -15.51 8.67
C THR A 123 4.59 -16.02 7.73
N GLU A 124 5.50 -16.86 8.21
CA GLU A 124 6.57 -17.48 7.42
C GLU A 124 6.02 -18.38 6.31
N GLU A 125 5.11 -19.30 6.64
CA GLU A 125 4.51 -20.22 5.66
C GLU A 125 3.65 -19.49 4.62
N LEU A 126 2.96 -18.42 5.03
CA LEU A 126 2.13 -17.60 4.13
C LEU A 126 2.90 -16.47 3.43
N SER A 127 4.19 -16.28 3.73
CA SER A 127 5.03 -15.27 3.08
C SER A 127 5.09 -15.46 1.56
N SER A 128 5.09 -16.72 1.11
CA SER A 128 5.01 -17.12 -0.30
C SER A 128 3.76 -16.61 -1.02
N GLN A 129 2.69 -16.34 -0.28
CA GLN A 129 1.42 -15.81 -0.79
C GLN A 129 1.34 -14.27 -0.70
N GLY A 130 2.39 -13.61 -0.21
CA GLY A 130 2.47 -12.16 -0.03
C GLY A 130 1.90 -11.66 1.30
N VAL A 131 1.72 -12.53 2.29
CA VAL A 131 1.33 -12.12 3.64
C VAL A 131 2.55 -11.52 4.35
N THR A 132 2.43 -10.27 4.77
CA THR A 132 3.50 -9.55 5.47
C THR A 132 3.27 -9.42 6.98
N HIS A 133 2.03 -9.57 7.42
CA HIS A 133 1.66 -9.43 8.83
C HIS A 133 0.43 -10.26 9.16
N VAL A 134 0.48 -11.00 10.26
CA VAL A 134 -0.63 -11.80 10.79
C VAL A 134 -0.95 -11.33 12.20
N ARG A 135 -2.25 -11.25 12.52
CA ARG A 135 -2.74 -10.94 13.86
C ARG A 135 -3.86 -11.92 14.23
N ARG A 136 -3.73 -12.60 15.36
CA ARG A 136 -4.80 -13.46 15.89
C ARG A 136 -5.93 -12.59 16.47
N ILE A 137 -7.16 -12.90 16.08
CA ILE A 137 -8.38 -12.25 16.57
C ILE A 137 -9.19 -13.29 17.33
N THR A 138 -9.44 -13.05 18.62
CA THR A 138 -10.28 -13.92 19.45
C THR A 138 -11.66 -13.28 19.62
N ILE A 139 -12.71 -13.95 19.15
CA ILE A 139 -14.09 -13.49 19.31
C ILE A 139 -14.64 -14.09 20.61
N ARG A 140 -14.99 -13.23 21.58
CA ARG A 140 -15.71 -13.65 22.78
C ARG A 140 -17.21 -13.70 22.46
N LYS A 141 -17.83 -14.86 22.58
CA LYS A 141 -19.31 -14.96 22.55
C LYS A 141 -19.82 -14.52 23.91
N VAL A 142 -20.58 -13.43 23.95
CA VAL A 142 -21.39 -13.10 25.12
C VAL A 142 -22.60 -14.01 25.08
N VAL A 143 -22.70 -14.93 26.04
CA VAL A 143 -23.89 -15.75 26.23
C VAL A 143 -24.82 -14.95 27.16
N SER A 144 -25.90 -14.38 26.62
CA SER A 144 -26.98 -13.86 27.45
C SER A 144 -27.71 -15.04 28.07
N SER A 145 -27.65 -15.14 29.40
CA SER A 145 -28.43 -16.08 30.21
C SER A 145 -29.91 -15.71 30.22
#